data_AF-A0A1Y1WHV1-F1
#
_entry.id   AF-A0A1Y1WHV1-F1
#
_cell.length_a   1.000
_cell.length_b   1.000
_cell.length_c   1.000
_cell.angle_alpha   90.00
_cell.angle_beta   90.00
_cell.angle_gamma   90.00
#
_symmetry.space_group_name_H-M   'P 1'
#
loop_
_entity.id
_entity.type
_entity.pdbx_description
1 polymer ?
#
loop_
_entity_poly.entity_id
_entity_poly.type
_entity_poly.pdbx_seq_one_letter_code
_entity_poly.pdbx_strand_id
1 'polypeptide(L)'
;MPIDYSKWDNLELSDDSDVEVHPNIERNTFIRLRQRKIREERENRRLRRERIETMIPMNKDLIERISALRSRIADANEDSLKEIMKEWAQDVEKARVAKEKRDSATSQGKIPEQPPRTR
;
A
#
# COMPACT_ATOMS: atom_id res chain seq x y z
N MET A 1 -7.55 36.23 -22.71
CA MET A 1 -6.88 35.36 -21.73
C MET A 1 -6.30 34.17 -22.50
N PRO A 2 -4.99 33.87 -22.41
CA PRO A 2 -4.40 32.73 -23.11
C PRO A 2 -4.91 31.41 -22.53
N ILE A 3 -5.23 30.45 -23.40
CA ILE A 3 -5.66 29.11 -23.00
C ILE A 3 -4.41 28.26 -22.79
N ASP A 4 -4.30 27.63 -21.63
CA ASP A 4 -3.19 26.72 -21.30
C ASP A 4 -3.49 25.30 -21.81
N TYR A 5 -2.51 24.71 -22.50
CA TYR A 5 -2.56 23.37 -23.06
C TYR A 5 -1.69 22.36 -22.29
N SER A 6 -1.16 22.70 -21.11
CA SER A 6 -0.24 21.86 -20.33
C SER A 6 -0.77 20.45 -19.99
N LYS A 7 -2.10 20.25 -20.03
CA LYS A 7 -2.73 18.93 -19.91
C LYS A 7 -2.15 17.88 -20.89
N TRP A 8 -1.67 18.31 -22.06
CA TRP A 8 -1.23 17.44 -23.15
C TRP A 8 0.28 17.19 -23.18
N ASP A 9 1.07 17.89 -22.37
CA ASP A 9 2.53 17.83 -22.41
C ASP A 9 3.09 16.43 -22.08
N ASN A 10 2.39 15.68 -21.23
CA ASN A 10 2.84 14.37 -20.71
C ASN A 10 2.00 13.21 -21.27
N LEU A 11 1.49 13.33 -22.49
CA LEU A 11 0.67 12.28 -23.09
C LEU A 11 1.53 11.07 -23.50
N GLU A 12 1.45 10.00 -22.71
CA GLU A 12 2.10 8.73 -23.02
C GLU A 12 1.25 7.92 -24.04
N LEU A 13 1.60 7.99 -25.32
CA LEU A 13 0.97 7.20 -26.37
C LEU A 13 1.66 5.83 -26.54
N SER A 14 0.87 4.74 -26.60
CA SER A 14 1.39 3.37 -26.68
C SER A 14 1.68 2.88 -28.10
N ASP A 15 1.17 3.57 -29.11
CA ASP A 15 1.23 3.20 -30.53
C ASP A 15 1.66 4.42 -31.37
N ASP A 16 2.72 5.08 -30.93
CA ASP A 16 3.31 6.20 -31.66
C ASP A 16 4.11 5.66 -32.85
N SER A 17 3.58 5.85 -34.06
CA SER A 17 4.20 5.41 -35.31
C SER A 17 5.50 6.14 -35.60
N ASP A 18 5.73 7.30 -34.97
CA ASP A 18 6.84 8.20 -35.25
C ASP A 18 8.00 8.02 -34.26
N VAL A 19 8.03 6.90 -33.54
CA VAL A 19 9.12 6.63 -32.60
C VAL A 19 10.45 6.45 -33.35
N GLU A 20 11.36 7.39 -33.17
CA GLU A 20 12.73 7.28 -33.69
C GLU A 20 13.46 6.18 -32.92
N VAL A 21 13.87 5.14 -33.65
CA VAL A 21 14.61 4.00 -33.12
C VAL A 21 16.03 4.05 -33.66
N HIS A 22 17.01 3.67 -32.86
CA HIS A 22 18.40 3.58 -33.30
C HIS A 22 18.53 2.60 -34.48
N PRO A 23 19.41 2.84 -35.48
CA PRO A 23 19.57 2.00 -36.66
C PRO A 23 19.89 0.50 -36.40
N ASN A 24 20.23 0.12 -35.17
CA ASN A 24 20.52 -1.27 -34.78
C ASN A 24 19.45 -1.90 -33.88
N ILE A 25 18.32 -1.23 -33.67
CA ILE A 25 17.23 -1.73 -32.84
C ILE A 25 16.00 -1.93 -33.72
N GLU A 26 15.39 -3.10 -33.65
CA GLU A 26 14.15 -3.35 -34.38
C GLU A 26 12.98 -2.55 -33.78
N ARG A 27 12.24 -1.84 -34.64
CA ARG A 27 11.11 -1.00 -34.22
C ARG A 27 10.05 -1.78 -33.44
N ASN A 28 9.70 -2.98 -33.91
CA ASN A 28 8.63 -3.78 -33.32
C ASN A 28 8.96 -4.29 -31.92
N THR A 29 10.22 -4.68 -31.68
CA THR A 29 10.66 -5.16 -30.36
C THR A 29 10.73 -4.01 -29.37
N PHE A 30 11.23 -2.85 -29.81
CA PHE A 30 11.28 -1.63 -29.01
C PHE A 30 9.88 -1.19 -28.55
N ILE A 31 8.91 -1.12 -29.47
CA ILE A 31 7.53 -0.75 -29.15
C ILE A 31 6.91 -1.71 -28.12
N ARG A 32 7.07 -3.03 -28.29
CA ARG A 32 6.54 -4.03 -27.35
C ARG A 32 7.15 -3.89 -25.95
N LEU A 33 8.47 -3.68 -25.87
CA LEU A 33 9.16 -3.49 -24.59
C LEU A 33 8.70 -2.21 -23.90
N ARG A 34 8.53 -1.11 -24.65
CA ARG A 34 8.00 0.15 -24.13
C ARG A 34 6.57 -0.01 -23.62
N GLN A 35 5.69 -0.68 -24.36
CA GLN A 35 4.33 -0.97 -23.92
C GLN A 35 4.29 -1.81 -22.65
N ARG A 36 5.14 -2.84 -22.54
CA ARG A 36 5.25 -3.66 -21.33
C ARG A 36 5.69 -2.81 -20.14
N LYS A 37 6.74 -2.00 -20.29
CA LYS A 37 7.23 -1.09 -19.26
C LYS A 37 6.13 -0.13 -18.77
N ILE A 38 5.39 0.49 -19.69
CA ILE A 38 4.27 1.39 -19.34
C ILE A 38 3.19 0.65 -18.57
N ARG A 39 2.84 -0.59 -18.95
CA ARG A 39 1.85 -1.41 -18.20
C ARG A 39 2.35 -1.76 -16.81
N GLU A 40 3.60 -2.21 -16.68
CA GLU A 40 4.24 -2.50 -15.40
C GLU A 40 4.27 -1.27 -14.49
N GLU A 41 4.64 -0.10 -15.02
CA GLU A 41 4.64 1.16 -14.27
C GLU A 41 3.23 1.59 -13.84
N ARG A 42 2.22 1.38 -14.70
CA ARG A 42 0.80 1.64 -14.35
C ARG A 42 0.32 0.70 -13.25
N GLU A 43 0.66 -0.58 -13.32
CA GLU A 43 0.31 -1.56 -12.29
C GLU A 43 1.01 -1.22 -10.97
N ASN A 44 2.32 -0.95 -11.00
CA ASN A 44 3.09 -0.55 -9.82
C ASN A 44 2.53 0.72 -9.18
N ARG A 45 2.15 1.73 -9.98
CA ARG A 45 1.48 2.94 -9.49
C ARG A 45 0.13 2.62 -8.86
N ARG A 46 -0.67 1.74 -9.47
CA ARG A 46 -1.96 1.29 -8.93
C ARG A 46 -1.79 0.60 -7.58
N LEU A 47 -0.92 -0.40 -7.50
CA LEU A 47 -0.62 -1.14 -6.27
C LEU A 47 -0.06 -0.22 -5.17
N ARG A 48 0.79 0.74 -5.52
CA ARG A 48 1.31 1.74 -4.59
C ARG A 48 0.19 2.62 -4.04
N ARG A 49 -0.74 3.07 -4.89
CA ARG A 49 -1.89 3.86 -4.47
C ARG A 49 -2.78 3.07 -3.51
N GLU A 50 -3.18 1.86 -3.88
CA GLU A 50 -4.01 0.97 -3.06
C GLU A 50 -3.35 0.69 -1.69
N ARG A 51 -2.02 0.45 -1.67
CA ARG A 51 -1.25 0.29 -0.43
C ARG A 51 -1.31 1.54 0.44
N ILE A 52 -1.13 2.73 -0.14
CA ILE A 52 -1.17 3.99 0.63
C ILE A 52 -2.59 4.23 1.17
N GLU A 53 -3.62 4.02 0.35
CA GLU A 53 -5.03 4.18 0.73
C GLU A 53 -5.40 3.29 1.92
N THR A 54 -4.90 2.05 1.95
CA THR A 54 -5.10 1.13 3.10
C THR A 54 -4.25 1.49 4.32
N MET A 55 -3.04 2.03 4.13
CA MET A 55 -2.16 2.46 5.22
C MET A 55 -2.68 3.72 5.96
N ILE A 56 -3.37 4.63 5.26
CA ILE A 56 -3.90 5.87 5.86
C ILE A 56 -4.83 5.61 7.05
N PRO A 57 -5.94 4.84 6.93
CA PRO A 57 -6.84 4.60 8.07
C PRO A 57 -6.15 3.83 9.19
N MET A 58 -5.34 2.82 8.85
CA MET A 58 -4.57 2.05 9.84
C MET A 58 -3.64 2.95 10.67
N ASN A 59 -2.94 3.89 10.02
CA ASN A 59 -2.06 4.83 10.71
C ASN A 59 -2.85 5.84 11.54
N LYS A 60 -4.03 6.28 11.09
CA LYS A 60 -4.92 7.14 11.88
C LYS A 60 -5.35 6.45 13.17
N ASP A 61 -5.85 5.23 13.08
CA ASP A 61 -6.26 4.43 14.25
C ASP A 61 -5.08 4.21 15.21
N LEU A 62 -3.88 3.97 14.67
CA LEU A 62 -2.68 3.78 15.47
C LEU A 62 -2.30 5.08 16.22
N ILE A 63 -2.38 6.23 15.55
CA ILE A 63 -2.13 7.53 16.18
C ILE A 63 -3.12 7.79 17.31
N GLU A 64 -4.41 7.53 17.10
CA GLU A 64 -5.44 7.66 18.13
C GLU A 64 -5.12 6.80 19.35
N ARG A 65 -4.80 5.51 19.14
CA ARG A 65 -4.41 4.58 20.23
C ARG A 65 -3.19 5.07 20.99
N ILE A 66 -2.14 5.52 20.28
CA ILE A 66 -0.92 6.05 20.91
C ILE A 66 -1.24 7.32 21.70
N SER A 67 -2.12 8.19 21.20
CA SER A 67 -2.50 9.41 21.91
C SER A 67 -3.29 9.11 23.19
N ALA A 68 -4.23 8.18 23.15
CA ALA A 68 -5.00 7.73 24.31
C ALA A 68 -4.07 7.10 25.36
N LEU A 69 -3.14 6.26 24.89
CA LEU A 69 -2.11 5.64 25.71
C LEU A 69 -1.21 6.67 26.40
N ARG A 70 -0.77 7.69 25.66
CA ARG A 70 0.02 8.79 26.21
C ARG A 70 -0.75 9.53 27.31
N SER A 71 -2.04 9.81 27.11
CA SER A 71 -2.87 10.44 28.15
C SER A 71 -3.02 9.54 29.38
N ARG A 72 -3.27 8.24 29.19
CA ARG A 72 -3.44 7.28 30.27
C ARG A 72 -2.17 7.13 31.13
N ILE A 73 -0.98 7.24 30.53
CA ILE A 73 0.30 7.22 31.26
C ILE A 73 0.55 8.54 31.99
N ALA A 74 0.21 9.68 31.38
CA ALA A 74 0.41 10.99 32.00
C ALA A 74 -0.39 11.15 33.31
N ASP A 75 -1.58 10.56 33.38
CA ASP A 75 -2.48 10.63 34.53
C ASP A 75 -2.30 9.47 35.54
N ALA A 76 -1.37 8.53 35.29
CA ALA A 76 -1.27 7.29 36.07
C ALA A 76 -0.30 7.39 37.27
N ASN A 77 -0.74 6.85 38.41
CA ASN A 77 0.10 6.57 39.58
C ASN A 77 0.89 5.25 39.40
N GLU A 78 1.91 5.02 40.23
CA GLU A 78 2.83 3.88 40.11
C GLU A 78 2.14 2.50 40.12
N ASP A 79 1.06 2.34 40.91
CA ASP A 79 0.28 1.11 40.95
C ASP A 79 -0.63 0.94 39.73
N SER A 80 -1.14 2.05 39.19
CA SER A 80 -1.94 2.06 37.95
C SER A 80 -1.08 1.69 36.74
N LEU A 81 0.19 2.10 36.71
CA LEU A 81 1.14 1.74 35.66
C LEU A 81 1.42 0.24 35.60
N LYS A 82 1.52 -0.44 36.76
CA LYS A 82 1.76 -1.89 36.83
C LYS A 82 0.59 -2.68 36.24
N GLU A 83 -0.65 -2.28 36.54
CA GLU A 83 -1.84 -2.91 35.96
C GLU A 83 -1.94 -2.66 34.45
N ILE A 84 -1.64 -1.45 33.97
CA ILE A 84 -1.60 -1.14 32.52
C ILE A 84 -0.57 -2.02 31.80
N MET A 85 0.63 -2.17 32.37
CA MET A 85 1.68 -3.03 31.79
C MET A 85 1.25 -4.50 31.73
N LYS A 86 0.55 -4.99 32.75
CA LYS A 86 0.04 -6.36 32.81
C LYS A 86 -1.05 -6.61 31.76
N GLU A 87 -1.99 -5.66 31.59
CA GLU A 87 -3.01 -5.68 30.55
C GLU A 87 -2.36 -5.77 29.16
N TRP A 88 -1.34 -4.95 28.89
CA TRP A 88 -0.63 -4.99 27.61
C TRP A 88 0.14 -6.29 27.37
N ALA A 89 0.80 -6.83 28.39
CA ALA A 89 1.50 -8.10 28.24
C ALA A 89 0.55 -9.21 27.79
N GLN A 90 -0.68 -9.21 28.32
CA GLN A 90 -1.72 -10.14 27.90
C GLN A 90 -2.21 -9.86 26.47
N ASP A 91 -2.40 -8.60 26.11
CA ASP A 91 -2.88 -8.23 24.77
C ASP A 91 -1.85 -8.48 23.67
N VAL A 92 -0.56 -8.28 23.96
CA VAL A 92 0.54 -8.66 23.07
C VAL A 92 0.56 -10.18 22.86
N GLU A 93 0.39 -10.96 23.92
CA GLU A 93 0.37 -12.43 23.80
C GLU A 93 -0.85 -12.91 22.99
N LYS A 94 -2.04 -12.34 23.23
CA LYS A 94 -3.23 -12.62 22.42
C LYS A 94 -3.00 -12.28 20.95
N ALA A 95 -2.37 -11.13 20.66
CA ALA A 95 -2.05 -10.72 19.30
C ALA A 95 -1.03 -11.65 18.63
N ARG A 96 -0.02 -12.13 19.37
CA ARG A 96 0.96 -13.11 18.91
C ARG A 96 0.29 -14.43 18.51
N VAL A 97 -0.54 -14.98 19.39
CA VAL A 97 -1.30 -16.21 19.12
C VAL A 97 -2.25 -16.03 17.93
N ALA A 98 -2.92 -14.87 17.81
CA ALA A 98 -3.79 -14.58 16.67
C ALA A 98 -3.00 -14.50 15.35
N LYS A 99 -1.78 -13.95 15.37
CA LYS A 99 -0.89 -13.92 14.21
C LYS A 99 -0.45 -15.31 13.79
N GLU A 100 -0.01 -16.15 14.73
CA GLU A 100 0.39 -17.54 14.47
C GLU A 100 -0.77 -18.36 13.87
N LYS A 101 -2.00 -18.14 14.32
CA LYS A 101 -3.21 -18.76 13.74
C LYS A 101 -3.47 -18.29 12.29
N ARG A 102 -3.24 -17.02 11.98
CA ARG A 102 -3.38 -16.48 10.61
C ARG A 102 -2.29 -17.01 9.68
N ASP A 103 -1.05 -17.03 10.16
CA ASP A 103 0.11 -17.50 9.39
C ASP A 103 0.00 -19.00 9.09
N SER A 104 -0.44 -19.80 10.07
CA SER A 104 -0.73 -21.23 9.86
C SER A 104 -1.92 -21.49 8.93
N ALA A 105 -2.98 -20.69 9.00
CA ALA A 105 -4.11 -20.78 8.06
C ALA A 105 -3.72 -20.40 6.61
N THR A 106 -2.80 -19.44 6.46
CA THR A 106 -2.25 -19.03 5.16
C THR A 106 -1.37 -20.12 4.56
N SER A 107 -0.55 -20.78 5.38
CA SER A 107 0.26 -21.95 5.01
C SER A 107 -0.59 -23.16 4.55
N GLN A 108 -1.77 -23.33 5.14
CA GLN A 108 -2.74 -24.40 4.79
C GLN A 108 -3.59 -24.09 3.52
N GLY A 109 -3.26 -23.04 2.76
CA GLY A 109 -3.85 -22.80 1.44
C GLY A 109 -5.24 -22.17 1.41
N LYS A 110 -5.75 -21.63 2.53
CA LYS A 110 -6.95 -20.76 2.53
C LYS A 110 -6.58 -19.36 2.08
N ILE A 111 -6.61 -19.10 0.78
CA ILE A 111 -6.45 -17.75 0.22
C ILE A 111 -7.57 -16.87 0.78
N PRO A 112 -7.28 -15.73 1.43
CA PRO A 112 -8.33 -14.79 1.81
C PRO A 112 -8.98 -14.25 0.53
N GLU A 113 -10.29 -14.44 0.38
CA GLU A 113 -11.07 -13.88 -0.72
C GLU A 113 -10.81 -12.38 -0.82
N GLN A 114 -10.22 -11.94 -1.93
CA GLN A 114 -10.17 -10.51 -2.21
C GLN A 114 -11.61 -10.04 -2.43
N PRO A 115 -12.03 -8.88 -1.87
CA PRO A 115 -13.35 -8.35 -2.13
C PRO A 115 -13.57 -8.24 -3.65
N PRO A 116 -14.80 -8.49 -4.12
CA PRO A 116 -15.08 -8.53 -5.56
C PRO A 116 -14.61 -7.24 -6.20
N ARG A 117 -13.78 -7.35 -7.24
CA ARG A 117 -13.44 -6.20 -8.10
C ARG A 117 -14.74 -5.63 -8.63
N THR A 118 -15.15 -4.49 -8.11
CA THR A 118 -16.26 -3.71 -8.68
C THR A 118 -15.90 -3.38 -10.13
N ARG A 119 -16.83 -3.69 -11.03
CA ARG A 119 -16.69 -3.53 -12.48
C ARG A 119 -16.83 -2.08 -12.90
#